data_AF-A0A7K6ADR1-F1
#
_entry.id   AF-A0A7K6ADR1-F1
#
_cell.length_a   1.000
_cell.length_b   1.000
_cell.length_c   1.000
_cell.angle_alpha   90.00
_cell.angle_beta   90.00
_cell.angle_gamma   90.00
#
_symmetry.space_group_name_H-M   'P 1'
#
loop_
_entity.id
_entity.type
_entity.pdbx_description
1 polymer ?
#
loop_
_entity_poly.entity_id
_entity_poly.type
_entity_poly.pdbx_seq_one_letter_code
_entity_poly.pdbx_strand_id
1 'polypeptide(L)'
;QGVLVPGLGTFAVVHEQVDGAEEVYVVRRPVFQLDMDVSCLRKLMFPTVMIPGDIEIAPLDYWWLSQTTSLPPDILRDCVEETVLLYSCQLKDRQHVAFAFGDIGVLSCQDNVLCMRFHRSCVEKLESWDTWVALLLT
;
A
#
# COMPACT_ATOMS: atom_id res chain seq x y z
N GLN A 1 1.78 -11.29 -6.18
CA GLN A 1 2.66 -11.28 -4.99
C GLN A 1 2.41 -10.00 -4.22
N GLY A 2 2.32 -10.09 -2.90
CA GLY A 2 2.23 -8.95 -1.99
C GLY A 2 3.40 -8.90 -1.02
N VAL A 3 3.54 -7.76 -0.36
CA VAL A 3 4.59 -7.47 0.62
C VAL A 3 3.94 -6.92 1.89
N LEU A 4 4.18 -7.60 3.01
CA LEU A 4 3.75 -7.17 4.34
C LEU A 4 4.78 -6.22 4.95
N VAL A 5 4.32 -5.02 5.35
CA VAL A 5 5.06 -4.09 6.21
C VAL A 5 4.60 -4.31 7.65
N PRO A 6 5.45 -4.88 8.54
CA PRO A 6 5.06 -5.24 9.90
C PRO A 6 4.42 -4.08 10.67
N GLY A 7 3.28 -4.35 11.31
CA GLY A 7 2.57 -3.38 12.14
C GLY A 7 1.83 -2.27 11.37
N LEU A 8 1.89 -2.26 10.04
CA LEU A 8 1.28 -1.20 9.22
C LEU A 8 0.23 -1.75 8.24
N GLY A 9 0.60 -2.71 7.41
CA GLY A 9 -0.29 -3.25 6.37
C GLY A 9 0.44 -3.95 5.23
N THR A 10 -0.33 -4.38 4.24
CA THR A 10 0.14 -5.21 3.14
C THR A 10 -0.10 -4.53 1.80
N PHE A 11 0.94 -4.42 1.00
CA PHE A 11 0.83 -4.05 -0.41
C PHE A 11 0.63 -5.29 -1.26
N ALA A 12 -0.22 -5.20 -2.29
CA ALA A 12 -0.31 -6.24 -3.30
C ALA A 12 -0.70 -5.64 -4.66
N VAL A 13 -0.51 -6.42 -5.72
CA VAL A 13 -1.09 -6.16 -7.03
C VAL A 13 -2.18 -7.19 -7.26
N VAL A 14 -3.41 -6.73 -7.43
CA VAL A 14 -4.56 -7.58 -7.74
C VAL A 14 -4.87 -7.47 -9.24
N HIS A 15 -5.33 -8.58 -9.83
CA HIS A 15 -5.85 -8.57 -11.18
C HIS A 15 -7.37 -8.39 -11.11
N GLU A 16 -7.89 -7.42 -11.83
CA GLU A 16 -9.30 -7.10 -11.89
C GLU A 16 -9.77 -7.18 -13.34
N GLN A 17 -10.93 -7.79 -13.56
CA GLN A 17 -11.54 -7.83 -14.88
C GLN A 17 -12.45 -6.61 -15.05
N VAL A 18 -12.23 -5.87 -16.12
CA VAL A 18 -13.02 -4.70 -16.48
C VAL A 18 -13.73 -5.01 -17.80
N ASP A 19 -15.06 -4.98 -17.77
CA ASP A 19 -15.87 -5.19 -18.96
C ASP A 19 -15.80 -3.93 -19.84
N GLY A 20 -15.13 -4.05 -20.99
CA GLY A 20 -15.16 -3.04 -22.04
C GLY A 20 -16.34 -3.25 -22.99
N ALA A 21 -16.54 -2.30 -23.90
CA ALA A 21 -17.64 -2.34 -24.87
C ALA A 21 -17.52 -3.53 -25.86
N GLU A 22 -16.30 -3.96 -26.21
CA GLU A 22 -16.04 -5.03 -27.18
C GLU A 22 -15.34 -6.26 -26.56
N GLU A 23 -14.56 -6.06 -25.48
CA GLU A 23 -13.78 -7.12 -24.84
C GLU A 23 -13.60 -6.90 -23.34
N VAL A 24 -13.19 -7.96 -22.63
CA VAL A 24 -12.87 -7.93 -21.20
C VAL A 24 -11.38 -7.70 -21.02
N TYR A 25 -11.02 -6.66 -20.28
CA TYR A 25 -9.64 -6.31 -19.97
C TYR A 25 -9.24 -6.82 -18.59
N VAL A 26 -8.03 -7.35 -18.47
CA VAL A 26 -7.44 -7.69 -17.16
C VAL A 26 -6.48 -6.58 -16.76
N VAL A 27 -6.84 -5.82 -15.72
CA VAL A 27 -6.05 -4.70 -15.20
C VAL A 27 -5.31 -5.10 -13.93
N ARG A 28 -4.13 -4.53 -13.71
CA ARG A 28 -3.24 -4.79 -12.57
C ARG A 28 -3.29 -3.61 -11.59
N ARG A 29 -4.18 -3.69 -10.61
CA ARG A 29 -4.40 -2.63 -9.64
C ARG A 29 -3.50 -2.78 -8.41
N PRO A 30 -2.79 -1.72 -7.97
CA PRO A 30 -2.13 -1.73 -6.68
C PRO A 30 -3.17 -1.58 -5.56
N VAL A 31 -3.01 -2.36 -4.49
CA VAL A 31 -3.86 -2.33 -3.30
C VAL A 31 -3.01 -2.24 -2.05
N PHE A 32 -3.55 -1.56 -1.05
CA PHE A 32 -2.99 -1.54 0.30
C PHE A 32 -4.08 -1.94 1.28
N GLN A 33 -3.88 -3.07 1.93
CA GLN A 33 -4.72 -3.55 3.02
C GLN A 33 -4.09 -3.11 4.33
N LEU A 34 -4.78 -2.23 5.05
CA LEU A 34 -4.35 -1.75 6.35
C LEU A 34 -4.44 -2.87 7.40
N ASP A 35 -3.38 -3.03 8.19
CA ASP A 35 -3.29 -4.04 9.27
C ASP A 35 -2.65 -3.44 10.53
N MET A 36 -3.06 -2.22 10.87
CA MET A 36 -2.71 -1.56 12.13
C MET A 36 -3.68 -1.97 13.25
N ASP A 37 -3.20 -1.97 14.49
CA ASP A 37 -4.06 -2.14 15.67
C ASP A 37 -5.19 -1.08 15.66
N VAL A 38 -6.42 -1.54 15.74
CA VAL A 38 -7.63 -0.70 15.81
C VAL A 38 -7.59 0.30 16.97
N SER A 39 -6.86 -0.01 18.05
CA SER A 39 -6.65 0.89 19.18
C SER A 39 -5.88 2.17 18.78
N CYS A 40 -5.02 2.09 17.77
CA CYS A 40 -4.29 3.22 17.19
C CYS A 40 -5.17 4.04 16.25
N LEU A 41 -6.14 3.40 15.58
CA LEU A 41 -7.00 4.04 14.57
C LEU A 41 -8.16 4.85 15.17
N ARG A 42 -8.59 4.53 16.40
CA ARG A 42 -9.67 5.22 17.12
C ARG A 42 -10.93 5.47 16.26
N LYS A 43 -11.21 6.72 15.87
CA LYS A 43 -12.40 7.13 15.09
C LYS A 43 -12.12 7.28 13.60
N LEU A 44 -10.91 6.94 13.15
CA LEU A 44 -10.58 6.97 11.73
C LEU A 44 -11.35 5.86 11.02
N MET A 45 -11.97 6.24 9.91
CA MET A 45 -12.49 5.29 8.95
C MET A 45 -11.35 4.86 8.04
N PHE A 46 -11.42 3.65 7.50
CA PHE A 46 -10.48 3.18 6.49
C PHE A 46 -11.22 2.27 5.51
N PRO A 47 -10.88 2.30 4.21
CA PRO A 47 -11.52 1.44 3.23
C PRO A 47 -11.31 -0.03 3.57
N THR A 48 -12.37 -0.84 3.50
CA THR A 48 -12.28 -2.30 3.59
C THR A 48 -11.73 -2.84 2.28
N VAL A 49 -10.39 -2.89 2.18
CA VAL A 49 -9.68 -3.51 1.07
C VAL A 49 -9.27 -4.92 1.50
N MET A 50 -9.65 -5.92 0.72
CA MET A 50 -9.29 -7.31 0.97
C MET A 50 -8.40 -7.79 -0.17
N ILE A 51 -7.21 -8.29 0.18
CA ILE A 51 -6.33 -8.98 -0.76
C ILE A 51 -6.86 -10.41 -0.96
N PRO A 52 -7.06 -10.86 -2.22
CA PRO A 52 -7.44 -12.24 -2.51
C PRO A 52 -6.48 -13.26 -1.90
N GLY A 53 -7.01 -14.35 -1.35
CA GLY A 53 -6.24 -15.34 -0.59
C GLY A 53 -5.28 -16.20 -1.42
N ASP A 54 -5.40 -16.17 -2.74
CA ASP A 54 -4.49 -16.79 -3.71
C ASP A 54 -3.21 -15.96 -3.96
N ILE A 55 -3.17 -14.72 -3.48
CA ILE A 55 -1.98 -13.87 -3.60
C ILE A 55 -0.98 -14.22 -2.51
N GLU A 56 0.17 -14.75 -2.91
CA GLU A 56 1.29 -15.00 -2.01
C GLU A 56 1.81 -13.69 -1.40
N ILE A 57 1.87 -13.63 -0.06
CA ILE A 57 2.37 -12.48 0.70
C ILE A 57 3.74 -12.82 1.28
N ALA A 58 4.76 -12.07 0.87
CA ALA A 58 6.09 -12.14 1.45
C ALA A 58 6.26 -11.07 2.55
N PRO A 59 7.03 -11.34 3.61
CA PRO A 59 7.46 -10.29 4.53
C PRO A 59 8.38 -9.30 3.81
N LEU A 60 8.50 -8.08 4.34
CA LEU A 60 9.49 -7.13 3.89
C LEU A 60 10.91 -7.73 3.97
N ASP A 61 11.62 -7.73 2.84
CA ASP A 61 12.94 -8.34 2.73
C ASP A 61 14.04 -7.36 3.18
N TYR A 62 14.41 -7.45 4.47
CA TYR A 62 15.48 -6.65 5.04
C TYR A 62 16.87 -6.99 4.47
N TRP A 63 17.06 -8.20 3.94
CA TRP A 63 18.32 -8.57 3.28
C TRP A 63 18.45 -7.93 1.91
N TRP A 64 17.34 -7.80 1.19
CA TRP A 64 17.31 -7.04 -0.05
C TRP A 64 17.46 -5.53 0.21
N LEU A 65 16.78 -5.00 1.23
CA LEU A 65 16.90 -3.58 1.60
C LEU A 65 18.31 -3.18 2.03
N SER A 66 19.04 -4.05 2.75
CA SER A 66 20.42 -3.76 3.17
C SER A 66 21.36 -3.53 2.00
N GLN A 67 21.15 -4.24 0.88
CA GLN A 67 21.93 -4.08 -0.35
C GLN A 67 21.70 -2.71 -1.01
N THR A 68 20.55 -2.09 -0.78
CA THR A 68 20.19 -0.79 -1.39
C THR A 68 20.54 0.41 -0.49
N THR A 69 20.61 0.22 0.83
CA THR A 69 20.76 1.30 1.82
C THR A 69 22.13 1.34 2.49
N SER A 70 22.96 0.30 2.33
CA SER A 70 24.21 0.10 3.08
C SER A 70 24.03 0.01 4.61
N LEU A 71 22.81 -0.26 5.08
CA LEU A 71 22.51 -0.47 6.49
C LEU A 71 22.34 -1.97 6.78
N PRO A 72 22.78 -2.46 7.96
CA PRO A 72 22.54 -3.84 8.37
C PRO A 72 21.04 -4.20 8.42
N PRO A 73 20.63 -5.45 8.09
CA PRO A 73 19.23 -5.86 8.11
C PRO A 73 18.53 -5.69 9.46
N ASP A 74 19.25 -5.86 10.57
CA ASP A 74 18.76 -5.64 11.93
C ASP A 74 18.47 -4.17 12.20
N ILE A 75 19.38 -3.27 11.81
CA ILE A 75 19.15 -1.82 11.91
C ILE A 75 17.95 -1.38 11.07
N LEU A 76 17.80 -1.92 9.85
CA LEU A 76 16.67 -1.61 8.99
C LEU A 76 15.33 -2.07 9.58
N ARG A 77 15.30 -3.26 10.18
CA ARG A 77 14.12 -3.76 10.89
C ARG A 77 13.74 -2.82 12.01
N ASP A 78 14.70 -2.45 12.86
CA ASP A 78 14.47 -1.55 13.98
C ASP A 78 13.95 -0.18 13.48
N CYS A 79 14.54 0.38 12.42
CA CYS A 79 14.04 1.61 11.78
C CYS A 79 12.60 1.51 11.29
N VAL A 80 12.22 0.39 10.65
CA VAL A 80 10.84 0.18 10.17
C VAL A 80 9.88 0.09 11.34
N GLU A 81 10.20 -0.74 12.34
CA GLU A 81 9.37 -0.94 13.53
C GLU A 81 9.16 0.36 14.32
N GLU A 82 10.24 1.11 14.57
CA GLU A 82 10.19 2.40 15.27
C GLU A 82 9.39 3.45 14.49
N THR A 83 9.55 3.51 13.16
CA THR A 83 8.82 4.46 12.32
C THR A 83 7.32 4.15 12.29
N VAL A 84 6.95 2.88 12.17
CA VAL A 84 5.55 2.43 12.21
C VAL A 84 4.94 2.67 13.59
N LEU A 85 5.69 2.43 14.67
CA LEU A 85 5.25 2.71 16.03
C LEU A 85 5.02 4.21 16.25
N LEU A 86 5.97 5.05 15.80
CA LEU A 86 5.84 6.50 15.89
C LEU A 86 4.60 6.98 15.14
N TYR A 87 4.38 6.51 13.92
CA TYR A 87 3.19 6.83 13.13
C TYR A 87 1.89 6.40 13.85
N SER A 88 1.88 5.20 14.43
CA SER A 88 0.74 4.69 15.20
C SER A 88 0.42 5.57 16.41
N CYS A 89 1.44 6.08 17.11
CA CYS A 89 1.27 7.04 18.20
C CYS A 89 0.68 8.37 17.71
N GLN A 90 1.14 8.89 16.57
CA GLN A 90 0.61 10.12 15.98
C GLN A 90 -0.87 9.98 15.61
N LEU A 91 -1.25 8.87 14.98
CA LEU A 91 -2.66 8.59 14.66
C LEU A 91 -3.52 8.48 15.92
N LYS A 92 -3.01 7.81 16.96
CA LYS A 92 -3.68 7.70 18.27
C LYS A 92 -3.93 9.06 18.90
N ASP A 93 -3.00 10.01 18.74
CA ASP A 93 -3.11 11.38 19.23
C ASP A 93 -3.88 12.30 18.28
N ARG A 94 -4.52 11.74 17.24
CA ARG A 94 -5.29 12.43 16.21
C ARG A 94 -4.48 13.43 15.39
N GLN A 95 -3.17 13.21 15.29
CA GLN A 95 -2.36 13.92 14.32
C GLN A 95 -2.51 13.25 12.97
N HIS A 96 -2.97 14.02 11.98
CA HIS A 96 -3.16 13.57 10.61
C HIS A 96 -1.87 13.69 9.80
N VAL A 97 -0.79 13.10 10.32
CA VAL A 97 0.50 13.04 9.62
C VAL A 97 0.38 12.09 8.43
N ALA A 98 1.10 12.40 7.35
CA ALA A 98 1.17 11.54 6.17
C ALA A 98 2.34 10.55 6.31
N PHE A 99 2.14 9.31 5.89
CA PHE A 99 3.18 8.30 5.75
C PHE A 99 3.46 8.10 4.26
N ALA A 100 4.61 8.60 3.80
CA ALA A 100 4.98 8.57 2.39
C ALA A 100 5.86 7.36 2.06
N PHE A 101 5.51 6.67 0.98
CA PHE A 101 6.32 5.67 0.32
C PHE A 101 6.77 6.23 -1.03
N GLY A 102 8.03 6.63 -1.14
CA GLY A 102 8.53 7.50 -2.21
C GLY A 102 8.06 7.16 -3.63
N ASP A 103 8.21 5.91 -4.05
CA ASP A 103 7.83 5.46 -5.41
C ASP A 103 6.45 4.82 -5.51
N ILE A 104 5.73 4.72 -4.39
CA ILE A 104 4.49 3.93 -4.29
C ILE A 104 3.29 4.85 -4.08
N GLY A 105 3.31 5.68 -3.04
CA GLY A 105 2.14 6.48 -2.67
C GLY A 105 2.22 7.06 -1.26
N VAL A 106 1.11 7.64 -0.82
CA VAL A 106 1.00 8.27 0.50
C VAL A 106 -0.21 7.73 1.24
N LEU A 107 0.03 7.16 2.41
CA LEU A 107 -1.01 6.83 3.38
C LEU A 107 -1.28 8.09 4.21
N SER A 108 -2.51 8.58 4.17
CA SER A 108 -2.85 9.86 4.80
C SER A 108 -4.31 9.91 5.18
N CYS A 109 -4.64 10.77 6.14
CA CYS A 109 -6.02 11.04 6.52
C CYS A 109 -6.60 12.17 5.65
N GLN A 110 -7.74 11.91 5.02
CA GLN A 110 -8.57 12.91 4.37
C GLN A 110 -10.00 12.76 4.89
N ASP A 111 -10.57 13.82 5.45
CA ASP A 111 -11.95 13.83 5.99
C ASP A 111 -12.23 12.68 7.00
N ASN A 112 -11.28 12.42 7.90
CA ASN A 112 -11.27 11.29 8.86
C ASN A 112 -11.18 9.88 8.23
N VAL A 113 -10.89 9.79 6.94
CA VAL A 113 -10.62 8.53 6.25
C VAL A 113 -9.12 8.36 6.04
N LEU A 114 -8.55 7.35 6.69
CA LEU A 114 -7.18 6.92 6.45
C LEU A 114 -7.15 6.03 5.21
N CYS A 115 -6.52 6.52 4.13
CA CYS A 115 -6.44 5.78 2.87
C CYS A 115 -5.06 5.91 2.23
N MET A 116 -4.68 4.86 1.50
CA MET A 116 -3.49 4.86 0.65
C MET A 116 -3.84 5.45 -0.71
N ARG A 117 -3.10 6.48 -1.11
CA ARG A 117 -3.18 7.10 -2.43
C ARG A 117 -1.92 6.77 -3.20
N PHE A 118 -2.03 5.90 -4.20
CA PHE A 118 -0.91 5.52 -5.04
C PHE A 118 -0.49 6.67 -5.95
N HIS A 119 0.82 6.85 -6.15
CA HIS A 119 1.33 7.78 -7.13
C HIS A 119 0.95 7.32 -8.53
N ARG A 120 0.65 8.26 -9.43
CA ARG A 120 0.40 7.97 -10.84
C ARG A 120 1.53 7.15 -11.46
N SER A 121 2.78 7.51 -11.16
CA SER A 121 3.98 6.77 -11.60
C SER A 121 4.06 5.34 -11.07
N CYS A 122 3.45 5.03 -9.93
CA CYS A 122 3.33 3.66 -9.42
C CYS A 122 2.34 2.85 -10.25
N VAL A 123 1.16 3.42 -10.53
CA VAL A 123 0.12 2.77 -11.34
C VAL A 123 0.58 2.58 -12.79
N GLU A 124 1.25 3.57 -13.38
CA GLU A 124 1.80 3.49 -14.74
C GLU A 124 2.85 2.37 -14.92
N LYS A 125 3.55 1.97 -13.86
CA LYS A 125 4.47 0.82 -13.90
C LYS A 125 3.75 -0.53 -13.94
N LEU A 126 2.45 -0.56 -13.62
CA LEU A 126 1.66 -1.79 -13.57
C LEU A 126 0.87 -2.03 -14.86
N GLU A 127 0.49 -0.97 -15.56
CA GLU A 127 -0.40 -1.00 -16.71
C GLU A 127 0.29 -0.67 -18.03
N SER A 128 -0.15 -1.31 -19.11
CA SER A 128 0.22 -0.92 -20.47
C SER A 128 -0.65 0.24 -20.95
N TRP A 129 -0.21 0.90 -22.04
CA TRP A 129 -1.01 1.95 -22.69
C TRP A 129 -2.41 1.47 -23.10
N ASP A 130 -2.53 0.22 -23.55
CA ASP A 130 -3.80 -0.37 -23.97
C ASP A 130 -4.78 -0.48 -22.81
N THR A 131 -4.31 -0.80 -21.60
CA THR A 131 -5.15 -0.81 -20.39
C THR A 131 -5.68 0.59 -20.03
N TRP A 132 -4.85 1.63 -20.19
CA TRP A 132 -5.26 3.01 -19.90
C TRP A 132 -6.33 3.51 -20.85
N VAL A 133 -6.24 3.14 -22.12
CA VAL A 133 -7.27 3.46 -23.12
C VAL A 133 -8.59 2.76 -22.77
N ALA A 134 -8.54 1.49 -22.37
CA ALA A 134 -9.73 0.75 -21.95
C ALA A 134 -10.44 1.40 -20.75
N LEU A 135 -9.70 1.79 -19.70
CA LEU A 135 -10.25 2.43 -18.49
C LEU A 135 -10.88 3.81 -18.73
N LEU A 136 -10.53 4.49 -19.83
CA LEU A 136 -11.10 5.80 -20.20
C LEU A 136 -12.33 5.67 -21.10
N LEU A 137 -12.56 4.50 -21.69
CA LEU A 137 -13.65 4.22 -22.64
C LEU A 137 -14.86 3.52 -22.01
N THR A 138 -14.77 3.14 -20.73
CA THR A 138 -15.89 2.70 -19.87
C THR A 138 -16.52 3.87 -19.13
#